data_AF-A0A382PQC8-F1
#
_entry.id   AF-A0A382PQC8-F1
#
_cell.length_a   1.000
_cell.length_b   1.000
_cell.length_c   1.000
_cell.angle_alpha   90.00
_cell.angle_beta   90.00
_cell.angle_gamma   90.00
#
_symmetry.space_group_name_H-M   'P 1'
#
loop_
_entity.id
_entity.type
_entity.pdbx_description
1 polymer ?
#
loop_
_entity_poly.entity_id
_entity_poly.type
_entity_poly.pdbx_seq_one_letter_code
_entity_poly.pdbx_strand_id
1 'polypeptide(L)' 'VLGAPGYRIAGGSDEIQRNIIGERVLGLPKEPDPYKGLPWEDIPKN' A
#
# COMPACT_ATOMS: atom_id res chain seq x y z
N VAL A 1 -11.56 0.73 -23.50
CA VAL A 1 -10.40 0.43 -22.62
C VAL A 1 -10.52 -1.02 -22.15
N LEU A 2 -9.69 -1.93 -22.66
CA LEU A 2 -9.79 -3.37 -22.38
C LEU A 2 -9.00 -3.81 -21.13
N GLY A 3 -8.21 -2.91 -20.54
CA GLY A 3 -7.37 -3.18 -19.35
C GLY A 3 -7.96 -2.72 -18.01
N ALA A 4 -9.16 -2.11 -17.99
CA ALA A 4 -9.76 -1.52 -16.79
C ALA A 4 -9.80 -2.44 -15.56
N PRO A 5 -10.11 -3.75 -15.69
CA PRO A 5 -10.11 -4.64 -14.53
C PRO A 5 -8.69 -4.98 -14.04
N GLY A 6 -7.75 -5.21 -14.97
CA GLY A 6 -6.38 -5.63 -14.65
C GLY A 6 -5.52 -4.52 -14.06
N TYR A 7 -5.79 -3.25 -14.39
CA TYR A 7 -5.10 -2.11 -13.79
C TYR A 7 -5.30 -2.01 -12.28
N ARG A 8 -6.45 -2.48 -11.76
CA ARG A 8 -6.74 -2.54 -10.32
C ARG A 8 -5.92 -3.59 -9.57
N ILE A 9 -5.09 -4.37 -10.24
CA ILE A 9 -4.18 -5.32 -9.61
C ILE A 9 -2.75 -4.98 -10.01
N ALA A 10 -2.50 -4.84 -11.32
CA ALA A 10 -1.17 -4.55 -11.85
C ALA A 10 -0.67 -3.12 -11.55
N GLY A 11 -1.58 -2.16 -11.35
CA GLY A 11 -1.28 -0.78 -10.96
C GLY A 11 -1.52 -0.48 -9.48
N GLY A 12 -1.75 -1.52 -8.66
CA GLY A 12 -2.20 -1.41 -7.28
C GLY A 12 -3.73 -1.54 -7.15
N SER A 13 -4.18 -2.08 -6.02
CA SER A 13 -5.62 -2.12 -5.71
C SER A 13 -6.19 -0.73 -5.54
N ASP A 14 -7.49 -0.61 -5.76
CA ASP A 14 -8.23 0.64 -5.51
C ASP A 14 -8.01 1.13 -4.06
N GLU A 15 -7.82 0.19 -3.12
CA GLU A 15 -7.51 0.46 -1.72
C GLU A 15 -6.09 1.02 -1.54
N ILE A 16 -5.09 0.39 -2.17
CA ILE A 16 -3.70 0.88 -2.13
C ILE A 16 -3.60 2.28 -2.74
N GLN A 17 -4.29 2.54 -3.85
CA GLN A 17 -4.27 3.86 -4.49
C GLN A 17 -4.93 4.94 -3.62
N ARG A 18 -6.05 4.61 -2.94
CA ARG A 18 -6.68 5.51 -1.97
C ARG A 18 -5.75 5.83 -0.80
N ASN A 19 -5.06 4.83 -0.26
CA ASN A 19 -4.10 5.03 0.82
C ASN A 19 -2.91 5.90 0.37
N ILE A 20 -2.37 5.68 -0.83
CA ILE A 20 -1.29 6.52 -1.40
C ILE A 20 -1.72 7.99 -1.51
N ILE A 21 -2.92 8.26 -2.02
CA ILE A 21 -3.44 9.63 -2.13
C ILE A 21 -3.66 10.22 -0.73
N GLY A 22 -4.24 9.46 0.19
CA GLY A 22 -4.44 9.86 1.58
C GLY A 22 -3.13 10.29 2.26
N GLU A 23 -2.12 9.43 2.23
CA GLU A 23 -0.83 9.68 2.89
C GLU A 23 0.00 10.74 2.18
N ARG A 24 0.18 10.62 0.86
CA ARG A 24 1.19 11.39 0.12
C ARG A 24 0.68 12.71 -0.43
N VAL A 25 -0.62 12.79 -0.76
CA VAL A 25 -1.22 14.02 -1.33
C VAL A 25 -1.96 14.80 -0.24
N LEU A 26 -2.77 14.10 0.56
CA LEU A 26 -3.61 14.73 1.58
C LEU A 26 -2.93 14.82 2.97
N GLY A 27 -1.77 14.19 3.16
CA GLY A 27 -1.02 14.24 4.42
C GLY A 27 -1.72 13.51 5.58
N LEU A 28 -2.62 12.58 5.28
CA LEU A 28 -3.28 11.77 6.30
C LEU A 28 -2.26 10.84 6.99
N PRO A 29 -2.47 10.51 8.27
CA PRO A 29 -1.61 9.55 8.96
C PRO A 29 -1.58 8.21 8.22
N LYS A 30 -0.37 7.70 8.01
CA LYS A 30 -0.16 6.33 7.52
C LYS A 30 -0.73 5.32 8.51
N GLU A 31 -1.25 4.21 7.99
CA GLU A 31 -1.69 3.09 8.81
C GLU A 31 -0.54 2.55 9.69
N PRO A 32 -0.80 2.17 10.95
CA PRO A 32 0.21 1.60 11.82
C PRO A 32 0.87 0.36 11.21
N ASP A 33 2.19 0.39 11.12
CA ASP A 33 3.00 -0.72 10.65
C ASP A 33 3.93 -1.15 11.81
N PRO A 34 3.60 -2.26 12.51
CA PRO A 34 4.36 -2.71 13.68
C PRO A 34 5.79 -3.17 13.34
N TYR A 35 6.10 -3.37 12.07
CA TYR A 35 7.40 -3.85 11.61
C TYR A 35 8.18 -2.78 10.84
N LYS A 36 7.68 -1.54 10.81
CA LYS A 36 8.32 -0.45 10.08
C LYS A 36 9.73 -0.18 10.60
N GLY A 37 10.71 -0.30 9.70
CA GLY A 37 12.12 -0.04 10.01
C GLY A 37 12.88 -1.24 10.57
N LEU A 38 12.19 -2.38 10.78
CA LEU A 38 12.88 -3.62 11.08
C LEU A 38 13.60 -4.15 9.83
N PRO A 39 14.82 -4.69 9.98
CA PRO A 39 15.42 -5.56 8.97
C PRO A 39 14.49 -6.72 8.60
N TRP A 40 14.58 -7.17 7.34
CA TRP A 40 13.77 -8.30 6.86
C TRP A 40 13.92 -9.57 7.70
N GLU A 41 15.09 -9.77 8.31
CA GLU A 41 15.39 -10.91 9.17
C GLU A 41 14.55 -10.93 10.46
N ASP A 42 14.16 -9.76 10.96
CA ASP A 42 13.46 -9.58 12.24
C ASP A 42 11.93 -9.59 12.12
N ILE A 43 11.39 -9.71 10.90
CA ILE A 43 9.95 -9.79 10.67
C ILE A 43 9.45 -11.22 10.94
N PRO A 44 8.40 -11.42 11.77
CA PRO A 44 7.82 -12.74 12.03
C PRO A 44 7.39 -13.46 10.76
N LYS A 45 7.69 -14.75 10.65
CA LYS A 45 7.36 -15.61 9.49
C LYS A 45 6.38 -16.70 9.91
N ASN A 46 5.49 -17.08 8.98
CA ASN A 46 4.52 -18.18 9.16
C ASN A 46 5.17 -19.56 8.97
#